data_AF-A0A9D4TX45-F1
#
_entry.id   AF-A0A9D4TX45-F1
#
_cell.length_a   1.000
_cell.length_b   1.000
_cell.length_c   1.000
_cell.angle_alpha   90.00
_cell.angle_beta   90.00
_cell.angle_gamma   90.00
#
_symmetry.space_group_name_H-M   'P 1'
#
loop_
_entity.id
_entity.type
_entity.pdbx_description
1 polymer ?
#
loop_
_entity_poly.entity_id
_entity_poly.type
_entity_poly.pdbx_seq_one_letter_code
_entity_poly.pdbx_strand_id
1 'polypeptide(L)'
;MEPSLRKEMQIRARIESIFNKRLEDFATRQEYDDYLEEREDIIFNLVEGLEVKEMEAKVDNYRRLNADSIIKNEALRAEELRQRVAAAEEGAGQAGVSGTAAAFKEGTDAEPHQGMEYTAALPEMAAAALTAGVAPVPLGPAGTDGNFQAAAGQPTGDAWLAMALSSGWTQDMPKKKALEQAFGSVLVF
;
A
#
# COMPACT_ATOMS: atom_id res chain seq x y z
N MET A 1 22.35 -4.49 0.86
CA MET A 1 21.68 -4.75 2.15
C MET A 1 22.74 -5.25 3.11
N GLU A 2 22.94 -4.55 4.22
CA GLU A 2 23.97 -4.89 5.20
C GLU A 2 23.80 -6.33 5.71
N PRO A 3 24.88 -7.12 5.86
CA PRO A 3 24.80 -8.51 6.33
C PRO A 3 24.15 -8.65 7.71
N SER A 4 24.37 -7.68 8.60
CA SER A 4 23.78 -7.61 9.94
C SER A 4 22.27 -7.45 9.90
N LEU A 5 21.77 -6.53 9.05
CA LEU A 5 20.34 -6.29 8.89
C LEU A 5 19.60 -7.53 8.33
N ARG A 6 20.22 -8.24 7.38
CA ARG A 6 19.64 -9.49 6.86
C ARG A 6 19.48 -10.54 7.95
N LYS A 7 20.49 -10.69 8.82
CA LYS A 7 20.45 -11.61 9.96
C LYS A 7 19.32 -11.23 10.92
N GLU A 8 19.21 -9.95 11.29
CA GLU A 8 18.13 -9.45 12.14
C GLU A 8 16.76 -9.77 11.56
N MET A 9 16.54 -9.45 10.28
CA MET A 9 15.27 -9.70 9.62
C MET A 9 14.89 -11.18 9.60
N GLN A 10 15.86 -12.07 9.37
CA GLN A 10 15.61 -13.52 9.39
C GLN A 10 15.22 -14.00 10.79
N ILE A 11 15.92 -13.53 11.83
CA ILE A 11 15.63 -13.90 13.22
C ILE A 11 14.28 -13.34 13.64
N ARG A 12 14.00 -12.05 13.41
CA ARG A 12 12.72 -11.42 13.75
C ARG A 12 11.56 -12.14 13.07
N ALA A 13 11.65 -12.39 11.76
CA ALA A 13 10.60 -13.11 11.03
C ALA A 13 10.35 -14.53 11.58
N ARG A 14 11.41 -15.24 11.98
CA ARG A 14 11.30 -16.57 12.61
C ARG A 14 10.65 -16.49 13.99
N ILE A 15 11.03 -15.53 14.83
CA ILE A 15 10.48 -15.43 16.18
C ILE A 15 9.05 -14.94 16.13
N GLU A 16 8.70 -13.96 15.30
CA GLU A 16 7.33 -13.47 15.12
C GLU A 16 6.36 -14.50 14.54
N SER A 17 6.84 -15.48 13.76
CA SER A 17 5.99 -16.57 13.28
C SER A 17 5.66 -17.57 14.39
N ILE A 18 6.56 -17.76 15.36
CA ILE A 18 6.34 -18.63 16.53
C ILE A 18 5.55 -17.88 17.61
N PHE A 19 5.91 -16.63 17.90
CA PHE A 19 5.31 -15.77 18.92
C PHE A 19 4.17 -14.96 18.30
N ASN A 20 3.13 -15.65 17.85
CA ASN A 20 2.02 -15.06 17.10
C ASN A 20 0.70 -14.91 17.89
N LYS A 21 0.74 -14.91 19.23
CA LYS A 21 -0.44 -14.60 20.06
C LYS A 21 -0.93 -13.17 19.86
N ARG A 22 -2.24 -12.98 19.93
CA ARG A 22 -2.93 -11.69 19.81
C ARG A 22 -3.35 -11.18 21.18
N LEU A 23 -3.66 -9.89 21.29
CA LEU A 23 -4.19 -9.28 22.53
C LEU A 23 -5.40 -10.05 23.09
N GLU A 24 -6.23 -10.62 22.21
CA GLU A 24 -7.42 -11.42 22.54
C GLU A 24 -7.09 -12.74 23.28
N ASP A 25 -5.85 -13.23 23.18
CA ASP A 25 -5.39 -14.47 23.84
C ASP A 25 -5.01 -14.26 25.31
N PHE A 26 -5.03 -13.01 25.81
CA PHE A 26 -4.59 -12.64 27.15
C PHE A 26 -5.75 -12.10 27.99
N ALA A 27 -5.66 -12.26 29.32
CA ALA A 27 -6.70 -11.78 30.23
C ALA A 27 -6.59 -10.28 30.46
N THR A 28 -5.37 -9.75 30.44
CA THR A 28 -5.10 -8.32 30.64
C THR A 28 -4.18 -7.77 29.58
N ARG A 29 -4.27 -6.45 29.34
CA ARG A 29 -3.35 -5.75 28.45
C ARG A 29 -1.90 -5.82 28.94
N GLN A 30 -1.69 -5.81 30.26
CA GLN A 30 -0.35 -5.87 30.84
C GLN A 30 0.35 -7.18 30.49
N GLU A 31 -0.34 -8.32 30.58
CA GLU A 31 0.21 -9.63 30.18
C GLU A 31 0.61 -9.67 28.69
N TYR A 32 -0.15 -8.99 27.83
CA TYR A 32 0.20 -8.86 26.42
C TYR A 32 1.44 -7.99 26.22
N ASP A 33 1.54 -6.87 26.94
CA ASP A 33 2.71 -5.99 26.88
C ASP A 33 3.98 -6.72 27.39
N ASP A 34 3.88 -7.46 28.51
CA ASP A 34 4.96 -8.30 29.05
C ASP A 34 5.39 -9.39 28.05
N TYR A 35 4.43 -9.99 27.33
CA TYR A 35 4.69 -10.98 26.29
C TYR A 35 5.41 -10.37 25.07
N LEU A 36 5.08 -9.13 24.69
CA LEU A 36 5.78 -8.42 23.61
C LEU A 36 7.21 -8.07 24.02
N GLU A 37 7.43 -7.64 25.26
CA GLU A 37 8.76 -7.38 25.80
C GLU A 37 9.62 -8.64 25.79
N GLU A 38 9.09 -9.76 26.30
CA GLU A 38 9.78 -11.06 26.29
C GLU A 38 10.16 -11.51 24.87
N ARG A 39 9.28 -11.26 23.89
CA ARG A 39 9.57 -11.57 22.48
C ARG A 39 10.74 -10.72 21.95
N GLU A 40 10.75 -9.42 22.21
CA GLU A 40 11.83 -8.53 21.76
C GLU A 40 13.16 -8.85 22.45
N ASP A 41 13.15 -9.22 23.73
CA ASP A 41 14.34 -9.68 24.45
C ASP A 41 14.96 -10.91 23.80
N ILE A 42 14.13 -11.89 23.41
CA ILE A 42 14.59 -13.08 22.70
C ILE A 42 15.19 -12.69 21.34
N ILE A 43 14.53 -11.81 20.59
CA ILE A 43 15.04 -11.35 19.29
C ILE A 43 16.39 -10.66 19.47
N PHE A 44 16.48 -9.72 20.40
CA PHE A 44 17.71 -8.97 20.67
C PHE A 44 18.87 -9.90 21.04
N ASN A 45 18.66 -10.82 21.98
CA ASN A 45 19.68 -11.76 22.41
C ASN A 45 20.16 -12.66 21.26
N LEU A 46 19.25 -13.14 20.39
CA LEU A 46 19.60 -13.96 19.23
C LEU A 46 20.34 -13.16 18.15
N VAL A 47 20.00 -11.89 17.96
CA VAL A 47 20.66 -10.99 17.00
C VAL A 47 22.08 -10.68 17.44
N GLU A 48 22.27 -10.29 18.70
CA GLU A 48 23.57 -9.97 19.30
C GLU A 48 24.41 -11.22 19.59
N GLY A 49 23.80 -12.41 19.60
CA GLY A 49 24.48 -13.67 19.88
C GLY A 49 24.74 -13.91 21.36
N LEU A 50 23.94 -13.29 22.23
CA LEU A 50 23.97 -13.48 23.69
C LEU A 50 23.10 -14.69 24.05
N GLU A 51 23.63 -15.57 24.92
CA GLU A 51 22.87 -16.69 25.52
C GLU A 51 22.05 -17.53 24.52
N VAL A 52 22.55 -17.68 23.28
CA VAL A 52 21.80 -18.27 22.15
C VAL A 52 21.21 -19.64 22.49
N LYS A 53 21.94 -20.48 23.23
CA LYS A 53 21.46 -21.81 23.61
C LYS A 53 20.23 -21.76 24.51
N GLU A 54 20.19 -20.82 25.45
CA GLU A 54 19.09 -20.68 26.40
C GLU A 54 17.87 -20.10 25.71
N MET A 55 18.07 -19.08 24.87
CA MET A 55 17.00 -18.47 24.07
C MET A 55 16.40 -19.46 23.08
N GLU A 56 17.22 -20.25 22.39
CA GLU A 56 16.74 -21.31 21.48
C GLU A 56 15.96 -22.39 22.25
N ALA A 57 16.42 -22.81 23.42
CA ALA A 57 15.68 -23.77 24.25
C ALA A 57 14.32 -23.21 24.71
N LYS A 58 14.26 -21.92 25.03
CA LYS A 58 13.02 -21.21 25.37
C LYS A 58 12.06 -21.17 24.19
N VAL A 59 12.54 -20.82 23.00
CA VAL A 59 11.77 -20.80 21.74
C VAL A 59 11.24 -22.21 21.41
N ASP A 60 12.07 -23.24 21.55
CA ASP A 60 11.67 -24.63 21.29
C ASP A 60 10.59 -25.12 22.25
N ASN A 61 10.73 -24.81 23.54
CA ASN A 61 9.72 -25.16 24.53
C ASN A 61 8.40 -24.42 24.26
N TYR A 62 8.46 -23.12 23.96
CA TYR A 62 7.29 -22.33 23.61
C TYR A 62 6.58 -22.91 22.38
N ARG A 63 7.33 -23.21 21.31
CA ARG A 63 6.80 -23.82 20.09
C ARG A 63 6.07 -25.13 20.38
N ARG A 64 6.65 -26.00 21.22
CA ARG A 64 6.05 -27.28 21.59
C ARG A 64 4.76 -27.12 22.38
N LEU A 65 4.73 -26.17 23.33
CA LEU A 65 3.57 -25.93 24.18
C LEU A 65 2.43 -25.19 23.47
N ASN A 66 2.74 -24.38 22.44
CA ASN A 66 1.79 -23.52 21.75
C ASN A 66 1.54 -23.92 20.29
N ALA A 67 1.95 -25.11 19.85
CA ALA A 67 1.85 -25.55 18.45
C ALA A 67 0.44 -25.35 17.85
N ASP A 68 -0.60 -25.74 18.58
CA ASP A 68 -2.00 -25.60 18.13
C ASP A 68 -2.43 -24.14 18.02
N SER A 69 -1.99 -23.30 18.97
CA SER A 69 -2.27 -21.85 18.96
C SER A 69 -1.59 -21.19 17.77
N ILE A 70 -0.36 -21.59 17.48
CA ILE A 70 0.44 -21.04 16.37
C ILE A 70 -0.26 -21.31 15.04
N ILE A 71 -0.65 -22.56 14.80
CA ILE A 71 -1.32 -22.97 13.56
C ILE A 71 -2.65 -22.23 13.38
N LYS A 72 -3.45 -22.10 14.46
CA LYS A 72 -4.71 -21.36 14.42
C LYS A 72 -4.50 -19.89 14.06
N ASN A 73 -3.55 -19.23 14.74
CA ASN A 73 -3.28 -17.81 14.51
C ASN A 73 -2.69 -17.54 13.12
N GLU A 74 -1.89 -18.47 12.60
CA GLU A 74 -1.38 -18.40 11.23
C GLU A 74 -2.50 -18.54 10.20
N ALA A 75 -3.42 -19.49 10.39
CA ALA A 75 -4.59 -19.64 9.52
C ALA A 75 -5.49 -18.40 9.53
N LEU A 76 -5.74 -17.81 10.71
CA LEU A 76 -6.49 -16.57 10.84
C LEU A 76 -5.81 -15.41 10.12
N ARG A 77 -4.49 -15.26 10.28
CA ARG A 77 -3.71 -14.22 9.57
C ARG A 77 -3.77 -14.39 8.05
N ALA A 78 -3.69 -15.64 7.57
CA ALA A 78 -3.78 -15.94 6.15
C ALA A 78 -5.16 -15.61 5.57
N GLU A 79 -6.23 -15.91 6.31
CA GLU A 79 -7.59 -15.57 5.92
C GLU A 79 -7.83 -14.06 5.91
N GLU A 80 -7.39 -13.35 6.96
CA GLU A 80 -7.46 -11.89 7.02
C GLU A 80 -6.70 -11.23 5.85
N LEU A 81 -5.52 -11.75 5.50
CA LEU A 81 -4.76 -11.27 4.36
C LEU A 81 -5.51 -11.49 3.04
N ARG A 82 -6.11 -12.68 2.83
CA ARG A 82 -6.92 -12.96 1.64
C ARG A 82 -8.10 -12.01 1.51
N GLN A 83 -8.82 -11.77 2.61
CA GLN A 83 -9.94 -10.83 2.63
C GLN A 83 -9.51 -9.40 2.32
N ARG A 84 -8.37 -8.95 2.86
CA ARG A 84 -7.82 -7.61 2.57
C ARG A 84 -7.40 -7.44 1.13
N VAL A 85 -6.79 -8.47 0.52
CA VAL A 85 -6.44 -8.47 -0.91
C VAL A 85 -7.70 -8.42 -1.78
N ALA A 86 -8.69 -9.27 -1.49
CA ALA A 86 -9.96 -9.27 -2.22
C ALA A 86 -10.69 -7.91 -2.12
N ALA A 87 -10.76 -7.32 -0.93
CA ALA A 87 -11.36 -6.00 -0.73
C ALA A 87 -10.61 -4.88 -1.47
N ALA A 88 -9.27 -4.97 -1.55
CA ALA A 88 -8.47 -4.01 -2.32
C ALA A 88 -8.71 -4.13 -3.83
N GLU A 89 -8.90 -5.35 -4.34
CA GLU A 89 -9.26 -5.60 -5.73
C GLU A 89 -10.69 -5.11 -6.06
N GLU A 90 -11.65 -5.31 -5.16
CA GLU A 90 -13.03 -4.81 -5.31
C GLU A 90 -13.10 -3.27 -5.23
N GLY A 91 -12.33 -2.64 -4.34
CA GLY A 91 -12.22 -1.19 -4.24
C GLY A 91 -11.56 -0.55 -5.46
N ALA A 92 -10.64 -1.25 -6.13
CA ALA A 92 -10.09 -0.84 -7.42
C ALA A 92 -11.11 -0.96 -8.57
N GLY A 93 -12.13 -1.84 -8.42
CA GLY A 93 -13.23 -2.01 -9.38
C GLY A 93 -14.40 -1.03 -9.21
N GLN A 94 -14.48 -0.30 -8.08
CA GLN A 94 -15.55 0.66 -7.77
C GLN A 94 -15.13 2.14 -7.91
N ALA A 95 -13.94 2.43 -8.43
CA ALA A 95 -13.63 3.74 -9.04
C ALA A 95 -14.19 3.85 -10.47
N GLY A 96 -15.34 3.23 -10.72
CA GLY A 96 -16.08 3.23 -11.96
C GLY A 96 -17.57 3.19 -11.64
N VAL A 97 -18.21 4.36 -11.79
CA VAL A 97 -19.66 4.61 -11.71
C VAL A 97 -20.24 4.82 -10.30
N SER A 98 -20.65 6.08 -10.07
CA SER A 98 -21.60 6.58 -9.07
C SER A 98 -21.02 7.08 -7.74
N GLY A 99 -20.97 8.42 -7.58
CA GLY A 99 -20.68 9.03 -6.29
C GLY A 99 -20.33 10.54 -6.24
N THR A 100 -20.55 11.35 -7.28
CA THR A 100 -20.48 12.82 -7.13
C THR A 100 -21.86 13.38 -6.78
N ALA A 101 -22.16 13.49 -5.48
CA ALA A 101 -23.04 14.53 -4.89
C ALA A 101 -23.40 14.15 -3.44
N ALA A 102 -22.57 14.55 -2.46
CA ALA A 102 -23.01 14.96 -1.11
C ALA A 102 -21.82 15.04 -0.14
N ALA A 103 -20.90 15.97 -0.34
CA ALA A 103 -20.13 16.56 0.75
C ALA A 103 -19.60 17.91 0.26
N PHE A 104 -19.47 18.87 1.17
CA PHE A 104 -19.08 20.28 0.97
C PHE A 104 -20.25 21.27 0.89
N LYS A 105 -20.82 21.48 2.08
CA LYS A 105 -21.56 22.68 2.47
C LYS A 105 -20.54 23.78 2.85
N GLU A 106 -20.46 24.77 1.97
CA GLU A 106 -20.19 26.20 2.14
C GLU A 106 -19.68 26.77 3.49
N GLY A 107 -18.54 27.49 3.40
CA GLY A 107 -18.23 28.77 4.07
C GLY A 107 -17.92 28.78 5.57
N THR A 108 -16.73 29.23 5.99
CA THR A 108 -16.37 30.66 6.26
C THR A 108 -15.07 30.76 7.09
N ASP A 109 -14.26 31.76 6.75
CA ASP A 109 -13.27 32.51 7.55
C ASP A 109 -12.00 31.81 8.09
N ALA A 110 -10.86 32.10 7.45
CA ALA A 110 -9.61 32.51 8.13
C ALA A 110 -8.52 32.89 7.11
N GLU A 111 -8.15 34.17 7.09
CA GLU A 111 -6.88 34.72 6.59
C GLU A 111 -6.18 35.41 7.79
N PRO A 112 -4.87 35.72 7.76
CA PRO A 112 -3.69 34.90 7.50
C PRO A 112 -2.59 35.16 8.57
N HIS A 113 -1.33 34.75 8.32
CA HIS A 113 -0.05 35.08 9.01
C HIS A 113 0.53 33.96 9.91
N GLN A 114 1.81 33.60 9.89
CA GLN A 114 3.03 34.19 9.32
C GLN A 114 4.16 33.12 9.35
N GLY A 115 5.08 33.17 8.37
CA GLY A 115 6.49 32.84 8.60
C GLY A 115 7.02 31.52 8.01
N MET A 116 7.59 31.59 6.81
CA MET A 116 9.00 31.28 6.53
C MET A 116 9.23 31.31 5.01
N GLU A 117 9.92 32.36 4.57
CA GLU A 117 10.35 32.57 3.19
C GLU A 117 11.56 31.68 2.87
N TYR A 118 11.52 31.00 1.73
CA TYR A 118 12.72 30.58 1.00
C TYR A 118 12.62 31.16 -0.41
N THR A 119 13.37 32.23 -0.63
CA THR A 119 13.51 32.88 -1.93
C THR A 119 14.49 32.10 -2.79
N ALA A 120 13.98 31.37 -3.77
CA ALA A 120 14.75 31.00 -4.96
C ALA A 120 14.15 31.75 -6.15
N ALA A 121 14.79 32.86 -6.52
CA ALA A 121 14.46 33.60 -7.72
C ALA A 121 14.73 32.71 -8.94
N LEU A 122 13.66 32.18 -9.53
CA LEU A 122 13.67 31.57 -10.86
C LEU A 122 13.16 32.60 -11.87
N PRO A 123 13.77 32.69 -13.07
CA PRO A 123 13.41 33.68 -14.07
C PRO A 123 11.95 33.51 -14.52
N GLU A 124 11.28 34.65 -14.68
CA GLU A 124 9.83 34.89 -14.81
C GLU A 124 9.13 34.23 -16.03
N MET A 125 9.79 33.35 -16.77
CA MET A 125 9.22 32.70 -17.97
C MET A 125 8.97 31.19 -17.85
N ALA A 126 9.17 30.58 -16.67
CA ALA A 126 8.95 29.13 -16.48
C ALA A 126 7.80 28.78 -15.51
N ALA A 127 6.98 29.75 -15.08
CA ALA A 127 5.91 29.53 -14.09
C ALA A 127 4.51 29.32 -14.70
N ALA A 128 4.35 29.35 -16.02
CA ALA A 128 3.03 29.23 -16.66
C ALA A 128 2.60 27.79 -17.02
N ALA A 129 3.40 26.76 -16.67
CA ALA A 129 3.17 25.39 -17.18
C ALA A 129 2.99 24.30 -16.10
N LEU A 130 2.68 24.64 -14.84
CA LEU A 130 2.65 23.64 -13.75
C LEU A 130 1.39 23.56 -12.87
N THR A 131 0.26 24.18 -13.21
CA THR A 131 -0.96 24.02 -12.38
C THR A 131 -2.28 23.82 -13.13
N ALA A 132 -2.27 23.65 -14.45
CA ALA A 132 -3.49 23.34 -15.19
C ALA A 132 -3.49 21.85 -15.57
N GLY A 133 -3.99 20.99 -14.67
CA GLY A 133 -4.64 19.78 -15.13
C GLY A 133 -5.73 20.20 -16.11
N VAL A 134 -5.71 19.68 -17.34
CA VAL A 134 -6.76 19.95 -18.32
C VAL A 134 -8.06 19.39 -17.73
N ALA A 135 -8.89 20.28 -17.18
CA ALA A 135 -10.22 19.92 -16.74
C ALA A 135 -10.98 19.35 -17.95
N PRO A 136 -11.72 18.23 -17.81
CA PRO A 136 -12.49 17.71 -18.92
C PRO A 136 -13.53 18.76 -19.32
N VAL A 137 -13.39 19.28 -20.54
CA VAL A 137 -14.38 20.21 -21.10
C VAL A 137 -15.69 19.44 -21.26
N PRO A 138 -16.83 19.96 -20.75
CA PRO A 138 -18.11 19.31 -20.91
C PRO A 138 -18.43 19.16 -22.39
N LEU A 139 -18.96 18.00 -22.77
CA LEU A 139 -19.37 17.72 -24.14
C LEU A 139 -20.45 18.73 -24.55
N GLY A 140 -20.20 19.49 -25.62
CA GLY A 140 -21.17 20.44 -26.15
C GLY A 140 -22.46 19.73 -26.56
N PRO A 141 -23.59 20.46 -26.66
CA PRO A 141 -24.85 19.88 -27.13
C PRO A 141 -24.67 19.26 -28.53
N ALA A 142 -25.27 18.10 -28.75
CA ALA A 142 -25.23 17.43 -30.05
C ALA A 142 -25.89 18.30 -31.12
N GLY A 143 -25.27 18.40 -32.30
CA GLY A 143 -25.92 18.97 -33.47
C GLY A 143 -27.16 18.18 -33.85
N THR A 144 -28.05 18.77 -34.64
CA THR A 144 -29.32 18.15 -35.07
C THR A 144 -29.15 16.91 -35.96
N ASP A 145 -27.92 16.63 -36.37
CA ASP A 145 -27.44 15.44 -37.08
C ASP A 145 -26.92 14.33 -36.15
N GLY A 146 -26.97 14.55 -34.82
CA GLY A 146 -26.54 13.58 -33.81
C GLY A 146 -25.03 13.49 -33.63
N ASN A 147 -24.26 14.37 -34.27
CA ASN A 147 -22.81 14.40 -34.15
C ASN A 147 -22.36 15.45 -33.10
N PHE A 148 -21.42 15.08 -32.24
CA PHE A 148 -20.87 15.99 -31.24
C PHE A 148 -19.76 16.84 -31.87
N GLN A 149 -19.91 18.16 -31.81
CA GLN A 149 -18.90 19.05 -32.35
C GLN A 149 -17.71 19.10 -31.38
N ALA A 150 -16.55 18.60 -31.83
CA ALA A 150 -15.31 18.62 -31.05
C ALA A 150 -14.97 20.06 -30.66
N ALA A 151 -14.73 20.31 -29.37
CA ALA A 151 -14.35 21.63 -28.88
C ALA A 151 -13.03 22.05 -29.53
N ALA A 152 -12.94 23.30 -30.01
CA ALA A 152 -11.73 23.83 -30.60
C ALA A 152 -10.56 23.70 -29.60
N GLY A 153 -9.56 22.88 -29.96
CA GLY A 153 -8.40 22.58 -29.11
C GLY A 153 -8.34 21.15 -28.57
N GLN A 154 -9.27 20.25 -28.91
CA GLN A 154 -9.10 18.83 -28.56
C GLN A 154 -7.94 18.22 -29.36
N PRO A 155 -6.96 17.57 -28.69
CA PRO A 155 -5.89 16.86 -29.39
C PRO A 155 -6.51 15.75 -30.24
N THR A 156 -6.09 15.67 -31.51
CA THR A 156 -6.47 14.58 -32.42
C THR A 156 -6.08 13.23 -31.82
N GLY A 157 -6.69 12.14 -32.28
CA GLY A 157 -6.47 10.79 -31.73
C GLY A 157 -4.98 10.40 -31.61
N ASP A 158 -4.14 10.91 -32.52
CA ASP A 158 -2.69 10.69 -32.51
C ASP A 158 -1.98 11.34 -31.31
N ALA A 159 -2.42 12.51 -30.86
CA ALA A 159 -1.86 13.19 -29.70
C ALA A 159 -2.30 12.52 -28.38
N TRP A 160 -3.49 11.91 -28.36
CA TRP A 160 -3.92 11.02 -27.27
C TRP A 160 -3.07 9.75 -27.22
N LEU A 161 -2.80 9.13 -28.37
CA LEU A 161 -1.93 7.95 -28.46
C LEU A 161 -0.50 8.29 -27.98
N ALA A 162 0.04 9.43 -28.38
CA ALA A 162 1.36 9.88 -27.97
C ALA A 162 1.49 10.11 -26.46
N MET A 163 0.45 10.65 -25.81
CA MET A 163 0.40 10.78 -24.35
C MET A 163 0.24 9.43 -23.63
N ALA A 164 -0.57 8.52 -24.16
CA ALA A 164 -0.67 7.19 -23.57
C ALA A 164 0.67 6.43 -23.64
N LEU A 165 1.37 6.53 -24.77
CA LEU A 165 2.67 5.89 -24.98
C LEU A 165 3.80 6.52 -24.17
N SER A 166 3.75 7.82 -23.86
CA SER A 166 4.79 8.48 -23.04
C SER A 166 4.79 8.00 -21.59
N SER A 167 3.66 7.48 -21.11
CA SER A 167 3.53 6.83 -19.80
C SER A 167 3.98 5.35 -19.80
N GLY A 168 4.45 4.83 -20.95
CA GLY A 168 4.82 3.42 -21.14
C GLY A 168 3.62 2.47 -21.17
N TRP A 169 2.40 3.02 -21.17
CA TRP A 169 1.19 2.23 -21.23
C TRP A 169 0.97 1.69 -22.65
N THR A 170 0.67 0.40 -22.74
CA THR A 170 0.35 -0.28 -24.01
C THR A 170 -0.91 -1.13 -23.82
N GLN A 171 -1.68 -1.32 -24.89
CA GLN A 171 -2.93 -2.09 -24.84
C GLN A 171 -2.73 -3.54 -24.37
N ASP A 172 -1.54 -4.11 -24.55
CA ASP A 172 -1.18 -5.46 -24.11
C ASP A 172 -0.63 -5.53 -22.68
N MET A 173 -0.39 -4.39 -22.02
CA MET A 173 0.15 -4.33 -20.66
C MET A 173 -0.72 -5.11 -19.63
N PRO A 174 -2.07 -5.04 -19.65
CA PRO A 174 -2.89 -5.80 -18.71
C PRO A 174 -2.76 -7.31 -18.90
N LYS A 175 -2.69 -7.78 -20.16
CA LYS A 175 -2.51 -9.20 -20.49
C LYS A 175 -1.15 -9.72 -20.04
N LYS A 176 -0.08 -8.93 -20.24
CA LYS A 176 1.27 -9.27 -19.79
C LYS A 176 1.36 -9.38 -18.27
N LYS A 177 0.79 -8.41 -17.54
CA LYS A 177 0.73 -8.45 -16.06
C LYS A 177 -0.08 -9.63 -15.53
N ALA A 178 -1.23 -9.93 -16.13
CA ALA A 178 -2.04 -11.08 -15.74
C ALA A 178 -1.31 -12.41 -15.97
N LEU A 179 -0.60 -12.53 -17.09
CA LEU A 179 0.19 -13.72 -17.42
C LEU A 179 1.40 -13.87 -16.47
N GLU A 180 2.10 -12.79 -16.18
CA GLU A 180 3.20 -12.78 -15.21
C GLU A 180 2.76 -13.17 -13.80
N GLN A 181 1.59 -12.72 -13.35
CA GLN A 181 1.04 -13.15 -12.05
C GLN A 181 0.60 -14.62 -12.05
N ALA A 182 0.01 -15.09 -13.15
CA ALA A 182 -0.42 -16.48 -13.28
C ALA A 182 0.76 -17.47 -13.32
N PHE A 183 1.86 -17.11 -14.00
CA PHE A 183 3.05 -17.97 -14.08
C PHE A 183 4.08 -17.69 -12.96
N GLY A 184 4.04 -16.53 -12.32
CA GLY A 184 4.88 -16.21 -11.15
C GLY A 184 4.38 -16.84 -9.84
N SER A 185 3.13 -17.31 -9.81
CA SER A 185 2.56 -18.08 -8.69
C SER A 185 2.65 -19.60 -8.88
N VAL A 186 3.16 -20.06 -10.04
CA VAL A 186 3.40 -21.47 -10.34
C VAL A 186 4.91 -21.67 -10.44
N LEU A 187 5.49 -22.37 -9.45
CA LEU A 187 6.92 -22.66 -9.22
C LEU A 187 7.63 -21.78 -8.16
N VAL A 188 7.18 -21.92 -6.91
CA VAL A 188 8.11 -22.02 -5.77
C VAL A 188 7.82 -23.35 -5.07
N PHE A 189 8.48 -24.41 -5.54
CA PHE A 189 8.68 -25.67 -4.82
C PHE A 189 10.19 -25.83 -4.61
#